data_AF-A0A139DBM8-F1
#
_entry.id   AF-A0A139DBM8-F1
#
_cell.length_a   1.000
_cell.length_b   1.000
_cell.length_c   1.000
_cell.angle_alpha   90.00
_cell.angle_beta   90.00
_cell.angle_gamma   90.00
#
_symmetry.space_group_name_H-M   'P 1'
#
loop_
_entity.id
_entity.type
_entity.pdbx_description
1 polymer ?
#
loop_
_entity_poly.entity_id
_entity_poly.type
_entity_poly.pdbx_seq_one_letter_code
_entity_poly.pdbx_strand_id
1 'polypeptide(L)'
;MQKTSHHRIGQLMCQATLDILWPPARAGRPKADLQCRVGSGQATYHRFDSRRKQHLITYGVRMIIAKQSADAALGWLSTREINRLEYFGG
;
A
#
# COMPACT_ATOMS: atom_id res chain seq x y z
N MET A 1 -17.49 -16.53 -6.10
CA MET A 1 -17.23 -15.42 -5.15
C MET A 1 -16.69 -14.24 -5.95
N GLN A 2 -17.52 -13.25 -6.28
CA GLN A 2 -17.10 -12.08 -7.07
C GLN A 2 -16.07 -11.29 -6.25
N LYS A 3 -14.83 -11.17 -6.76
CA LYS A 3 -13.81 -10.29 -6.15
C LYS A 3 -14.34 -8.86 -6.30
N THR A 4 -14.69 -8.22 -5.19
CA THR A 4 -15.17 -6.84 -5.15
C THR A 4 -14.15 -5.89 -5.79
N SER A 5 -14.60 -4.83 -6.45
CA SER A 5 -13.75 -3.84 -7.16
C SER A 5 -12.53 -3.39 -6.34
N HIS A 6 -12.71 -3.15 -5.03
CA HIS A 6 -11.65 -2.76 -4.10
C HIS A 6 -10.52 -3.78 -3.96
N HIS A 7 -10.85 -5.08 -4.00
CA HIS A 7 -9.82 -6.13 -3.96
C HIS A 7 -9.00 -6.12 -5.27
N ARG A 8 -9.62 -5.80 -6.41
CA ARG A 8 -8.90 -5.65 -7.67
C ARG A 8 -7.95 -4.45 -7.63
N ILE A 9 -8.38 -3.33 -7.06
CA ILE A 9 -7.50 -2.18 -6.82
C ILE A 9 -6.32 -2.58 -5.93
N GLY A 10 -6.55 -3.32 -4.84
CA GLY A 10 -5.46 -3.81 -3.99
C GLY A 10 -4.46 -4.71 -4.74
N GLN A 11 -4.94 -5.54 -5.67
CA GLN A 11 -4.05 -6.33 -6.54
C GLN A 11 -3.22 -5.44 -7.48
N LEU A 12 -3.83 -4.40 -8.05
CA LEU A 12 -3.11 -3.44 -8.88
C LEU A 12 -2.06 -2.67 -8.05
N MET A 13 -2.36 -2.33 -6.80
CA MET A 13 -1.38 -1.74 -5.89
C MET A 13 -0.20 -2.69 -5.62
N CYS A 14 -0.47 -3.98 -5.38
CA CYS A 14 0.60 -4.99 -5.29
C CYS A 14 1.45 -5.02 -6.56
N GLN A 15 0.80 -5.08 -7.73
CA GLN A 15 1.49 -5.20 -9.02
C GLN A 15 2.35 -3.97 -9.30
N ALA A 16 1.80 -2.76 -9.16
CA ALA A 16 2.54 -1.52 -9.34
C ALA A 16 3.73 -1.41 -8.36
N THR A 17 3.58 -1.90 -7.14
CA THR A 17 4.68 -1.93 -6.18
C THR A 17 5.79 -2.84 -6.64
N LEU A 18 5.48 -4.05 -7.12
CA LEU A 18 6.48 -5.02 -7.56
C LEU A 18 7.13 -4.64 -8.90
N ASP A 19 6.37 -4.05 -9.83
CA ASP A 19 6.84 -3.78 -11.19
C ASP A 19 7.49 -2.41 -11.34
N ILE A 20 7.05 -1.42 -10.56
CA ILE A 20 7.44 -0.03 -10.74
C ILE A 20 8.28 0.45 -9.56
N LEU A 21 7.77 0.28 -8.33
CA LEU A 21 8.42 0.84 -7.14
C LEU A 21 9.60 -0.01 -6.66
N TRP A 22 9.49 -1.33 -6.78
CA TRP A 22 10.47 -2.26 -6.23
C TRP A 22 11.80 -2.33 -7.00
N PRO A 23 11.82 -2.38 -8.35
CA PRO A 23 13.08 -2.50 -9.08
C PRO A 23 14.12 -1.43 -8.72
N PRO A 24 13.79 -0.12 -8.67
CA PRO A 24 14.78 0.88 -8.27
C PRO A 24 15.14 0.78 -6.78
N ALA A 25 14.20 0.43 -5.89
CA ALA A 25 14.49 0.26 -4.46
C ALA A 25 15.39 -0.96 -4.16
N ARG A 26 15.33 -1.99 -5.02
CA ARG A 26 16.19 -3.18 -4.94
C ARG A 26 17.58 -2.93 -5.52
N ALA A 27 17.79 -1.87 -6.30
CA ALA A 27 19.11 -1.56 -6.86
C ALA A 27 20.16 -1.46 -5.74
N GLY A 28 21.28 -2.19 -5.90
CA GLY A 28 22.32 -2.29 -4.85
C GLY A 28 21.99 -3.23 -3.68
N ARG A 29 20.82 -3.88 -3.68
CA ARG A 29 20.38 -4.85 -2.65
C ARG A 29 19.91 -6.17 -3.30
N PRO A 30 20.80 -6.91 -3.99
CA PRO A 30 20.39 -8.05 -4.83
C PRO A 30 19.71 -9.19 -4.05
N LYS A 31 20.03 -9.33 -2.76
CA LYS A 31 19.46 -10.34 -1.85
C LYS A 31 18.16 -9.89 -1.17
N ALA A 32 17.76 -8.62 -1.31
CA ALA A 32 16.49 -8.17 -0.78
C ALA A 32 15.36 -8.73 -1.65
N ASP A 33 14.35 -9.29 -1.01
CA ASP A 33 13.16 -9.81 -1.64
C ASP A 33 11.91 -9.14 -1.08
N LEU A 34 10.89 -8.97 -1.92
CA LEU A 34 9.65 -8.29 -1.57
C LEU A 34 8.46 -9.08 -2.06
N GLN A 35 7.51 -9.32 -1.16
CA GLN A 35 6.21 -9.86 -1.47
C GLN A 35 5.11 -8.86 -1.09
N CYS A 36 4.14 -8.67 -1.99
CA CYS A 36 2.96 -7.87 -1.75
C CYS A 36 1.71 -8.76 -1.76
N ARG A 37 0.74 -8.48 -0.88
CA ARG A 37 -0.57 -9.13 -0.89
C ARG A 37 -1.68 -8.19 -0.44
N VAL A 38 -2.93 -8.57 -0.74
CA VAL A 38 -4.12 -7.88 -0.24
C VAL A 38 -4.61 -8.60 1.02
N GLY A 39 -4.93 -7.83 2.07
CA GLY A 39 -5.52 -8.32 3.31
C GLY A 39 -6.79 -7.55 3.68
N SER A 40 -7.46 -7.95 4.77
CA SER A 40 -8.71 -7.31 5.22
C SER A 40 -8.51 -6.03 6.06
N GLY A 41 -7.27 -5.62 6.30
CA GLY A 41 -6.92 -4.56 7.25
C GLY A 41 -7.34 -3.15 6.85
N GLN A 42 -7.23 -2.23 7.83
CA GLN A 42 -7.52 -0.80 7.68
C GLN A 42 -6.28 0.06 7.41
N ALA A 43 -5.13 -0.55 7.13
CA ALA A 43 -3.91 0.18 6.78
C ALA A 43 -3.03 -0.66 5.85
N THR A 44 -1.96 -0.05 5.35
CA THR A 44 -0.83 -0.78 4.79
C THR A 44 0.04 -1.28 5.93
N TYR A 45 0.36 -2.57 5.93
CA TYR A 45 1.21 -3.18 6.95
C TYR A 45 2.49 -3.71 6.31
N HIS A 46 3.64 -3.43 6.93
CA HIS A 46 4.93 -3.97 6.54
C HIS A 46 5.51 -4.82 7.66
N ARG A 47 6.20 -5.91 7.28
CA ARG A 47 7.10 -6.65 8.16
C ARG A 47 8.27 -7.24 7.38
N PHE A 48 9.35 -7.53 8.08
CA PHE A 48 10.44 -8.35 7.55
C PHE A 48 10.36 -9.77 8.13
N ASP A 49 10.27 -10.78 7.27
CA ASP A 49 10.41 -12.18 7.64
C ASP A 49 11.90 -12.53 7.67
N SER A 50 12.47 -12.61 8.87
CA SER A 50 13.90 -12.90 9.07
C SER A 50 14.29 -14.32 8.67
N ARG A 51 13.36 -15.28 8.71
CA ARG A 51 13.62 -16.68 8.33
C ARG A 51 13.77 -16.80 6.82
N ARG A 52 12.91 -16.10 6.08
CA ARG A 52 12.93 -16.07 4.60
C ARG A 52 13.77 -14.93 4.02
N LYS A 53 14.26 -14.01 4.86
CA LYS A 53 14.93 -12.77 4.48
C LYS A 53 14.11 -11.95 3.46
N GLN A 54 12.80 -11.87 3.68
CA GLN A 54 11.83 -11.31 2.75
C GLN A 54 11.04 -10.17 3.40
N HIS A 55 10.88 -9.05 2.71
CA HIS A 55 9.94 -8.00 3.10
C HIS A 55 8.54 -8.37 2.65
N LEU A 56 7.55 -8.17 3.52
CA LEU A 56 6.14 -8.39 3.21
C LEU A 56 5.37 -7.09 3.39
N ILE A 57 4.68 -6.66 2.34
CA ILE A 57 3.70 -5.57 2.38
C ILE A 57 2.31 -6.16 2.22
N THR A 58 1.40 -5.82 3.13
CA THR A 58 -0.02 -6.17 3.03
C THR A 58 -0.84 -4.89 2.86
N TYR A 59 -1.49 -4.73 1.70
CA TYR A 59 -2.44 -3.65 1.46
C TYR A 59 -3.81 -4.03 2.02
N GLY A 60 -4.32 -3.23 2.95
CA GLY A 60 -5.63 -3.45 3.55
C GLY A 60 -6.78 -3.05 2.61
N VAL A 61 -7.73 -3.95 2.35
CA VAL A 61 -8.90 -3.62 1.51
C VAL A 61 -9.81 -2.58 2.17
N ARG A 62 -9.90 -2.56 3.51
CA ARG A 62 -10.67 -1.54 4.22
C ARG A 62 -9.99 -0.16 4.17
N MET A 63 -8.65 -0.12 4.10
CA MET A 63 -7.92 1.12 3.79
C MET A 63 -8.31 1.65 2.40
N ILE A 64 -8.34 0.78 1.39
CA ILE A 64 -8.70 1.18 0.01
C ILE A 64 -10.12 1.72 -0.03
N ILE A 65 -11.08 1.02 0.60
CA ILE A 65 -12.47 1.48 0.70
C ILE A 65 -12.55 2.86 1.36
N ALA A 66 -11.88 3.03 2.51
CA ALA A 66 -11.89 4.29 3.24
C ALA A 66 -11.30 5.46 2.43
N LYS A 67 -10.26 5.22 1.62
CA LYS A 67 -9.66 6.26 0.78
C LYS A 67 -10.51 6.69 -0.43
N GLN A 68 -11.57 5.96 -0.77
CA GLN A 68 -12.49 6.35 -1.84
C GLN A 68 -13.63 7.25 -1.38
N SER A 69 -13.90 7.31 -0.07
CA SER A 69 -14.89 8.22 0.50
C SER A 69 -14.19 9.48 0.99
N ALA A 70 -14.63 10.66 0.53
CA ALA A 70 -14.08 11.93 0.99
C ALA A 70 -14.18 12.07 2.52
N ASP A 71 -15.36 11.82 3.09
CA ASP A 71 -15.61 11.90 4.53
C ASP A 71 -14.68 10.98 5.34
N ALA A 72 -14.54 9.72 4.89
CA ALA A 72 -13.64 8.78 5.56
C ALA A 72 -12.17 9.18 5.37
N ALA A 73 -11.80 9.72 4.20
CA ALA A 73 -10.44 10.16 3.87
C ALA A 73 -10.00 11.38 4.70
N LEU A 74 -10.89 12.30 5.07
CA LEU A 74 -10.58 13.47 5.90
C LEU A 74 -9.91 13.08 7.24
N GLY A 75 -10.30 11.94 7.82
CA GLY A 75 -9.73 11.45 9.08
C GLY A 75 -8.28 10.96 8.99
N TRP A 76 -7.73 10.75 7.78
CA TRP A 76 -6.43 10.11 7.59
C TRP A 76 -5.27 11.08 7.79
N LEU A 77 -4.13 10.53 8.25
CA LEU A 77 -2.88 11.27 8.37
C LEU A 77 -2.49 11.93 7.03
N SER A 78 -2.62 11.21 5.92
CA SER A 78 -2.26 11.73 4.58
C SER A 78 -3.01 13.01 4.23
N THR A 79 -4.30 13.12 4.58
CA THR A 79 -5.08 14.33 4.32
C THR A 79 -4.60 15.49 5.18
N ARG A 80 -4.27 15.22 6.46
CA ARG A 80 -3.69 16.25 7.33
C ARG A 80 -2.33 16.72 6.83
N GLU A 81 -1.52 15.81 6.30
CA GLU A 81 -0.22 16.13 5.71
C GLU A 81 -0.36 16.93 4.42
N ILE A 82 -1.29 16.56 3.53
CA ILE A 82 -1.61 17.33 2.31
C ILE A 82 -1.96 18.77 2.66
N ASN A 83 -2.89 18.97 3.60
CA ASN A 83 -3.32 20.31 4.00
C ASN A 83 -2.20 21.08 4.71
N ARG A 84 -1.46 20.42 5.62
CA ARG A 84 -0.39 21.07 6.39
C ARG A 84 0.82 21.46 5.53
N LEU A 85 1.15 20.65 4.53
CA LEU A 85 2.30 20.84 3.66
C LEU A 85 1.92 21.50 2.32
N GLU A 86 0.64 21.87 2.17
CA GLU A 86 0.08 22.53 0.99
C GLU A 86 0.33 21.73 -0.31
N TYR A 87 0.42 20.40 -0.19
CA TYR A 87 0.51 19.56 -1.37
C TYR A 87 -0.77 19.67 -2.19
N PHE A 88 -0.64 19.80 -3.51
CA PHE A 88 -1.76 19.90 -4.44
C PHE A 88 -2.71 21.10 -4.18
N GLY A 89 -2.25 22.11 -3.44
CA GLY A 89 -3.06 23.28 -3.08
C GLY A 89 -3.79 23.17 -1.73
N GLY A 90 -3.47 22.15 -0.95
CA GLY A 90 -4.12 21.84 0.33
C GLY A 90 -5.40 21.03 0.16
#